data_AF-A0A5K1JY50-F1
#
_entry.id   AF-A0A5K1JY50-F1
#
_cell.length_a   1.000
_cell.length_b   1.000
_cell.length_c   1.000
_cell.angle_alpha   90.00
_cell.angle_beta   90.00
_cell.angle_gamma   90.00
#
_symmetry.space_group_name_H-M   'P 1'
#
loop_
_entity.id
_entity.type
_entity.pdbx_description
1 polymer ?
#
loop_
_entity_poly.entity_id
_entity_poly.type
_entity_poly.pdbx_seq_one_letter_code
_entity_poly.pdbx_strand_id
1 'polypeptide(L)'
;MEESISLEETNKIRISLGLKPLTDDKAPAGDKEREAEDNYAKKRELEAKDRQSKAVQDRIAKAKNKRELNAKLKGSTLGDAEDDVDDTLKWIKRSKKKEKALAKKRQEELEHMDKVFQGDDYTEKDLEGLKVSHDFEGMDEGEARILTLKDSRILDNEGGG
;
A
#
# COMPACT_ATOMS: atom_id res chain seq x y z
N MET A 1 44.91 -58.44 -9.29
CA MET A 1 45.21 -57.44 -8.25
C MET A 1 45.84 -56.28 -8.97
N GLU A 2 45.10 -55.19 -9.14
CA GLU A 2 45.64 -53.96 -9.74
C GLU A 2 46.43 -53.23 -8.66
N GLU A 3 47.75 -53.30 -8.73
CA GLU A 3 48.64 -52.54 -7.88
C GLU A 3 48.64 -51.08 -8.38
N SER A 4 47.76 -50.26 -7.81
CA SER A 4 47.75 -48.82 -8.08
C SER A 4 48.97 -48.17 -7.43
N ILE A 5 49.87 -47.67 -8.28
CA ILE A 5 51.07 -46.92 -7.87
C ILE A 5 50.64 -45.59 -7.23
N SER A 6 51.34 -45.17 -6.17
CA SER A 6 51.01 -43.91 -5.47
C SER A 6 51.28 -42.67 -6.33
N LEU A 7 50.61 -41.54 -6.02
CA LEU A 7 50.75 -40.28 -6.77
C LEU A 7 52.21 -39.78 -6.75
N GLU A 8 52.94 -40.04 -5.66
CA GLU A 8 54.36 -39.71 -5.53
C GLU A 8 55.26 -40.54 -6.44
N GLU A 9 55.02 -41.85 -6.52
CA GLU A 9 55.76 -42.75 -7.40
C GLU A 9 55.48 -42.43 -8.87
N THR A 10 54.23 -42.11 -9.20
CA THR A 10 53.84 -41.65 -10.55
C THR A 10 54.53 -40.33 -10.91
N ASN A 11 54.68 -39.43 -9.94
CA ASN A 11 55.39 -38.16 -10.12
C ASN A 11 56.88 -38.35 -10.31
N LYS A 12 57.52 -39.27 -9.58
CA LYS A 12 58.93 -39.63 -9.80
C LYS A 12 59.15 -40.14 -11.22
N ILE A 13 58.25 -41.00 -11.72
CA ILE A 13 58.30 -41.50 -13.10
C ILE A 13 58.13 -40.35 -14.10
N ARG A 14 57.16 -39.44 -13.90
CA ARG A 14 56.97 -38.26 -14.78
C ARG A 14 58.20 -37.37 -14.82
N ILE A 15 58.79 -37.06 -13.66
CA ILE A 15 60.00 -36.22 -13.59
C ILE A 15 61.17 -36.89 -14.33
N SER A 16 61.33 -38.22 -14.19
CA SER A 16 62.37 -38.97 -14.90
C SER A 16 62.20 -38.96 -16.42
N LEU A 17 60.95 -38.84 -16.90
CA LEU A 17 60.60 -38.73 -18.31
C LEU A 17 60.57 -37.27 -18.81
N GLY A 18 60.98 -36.30 -17.98
CA GLY A 18 60.96 -34.87 -18.32
C GLY A 18 59.56 -34.25 -18.37
N LEU A 19 58.56 -34.92 -17.81
CA LEU A 19 57.17 -34.47 -17.76
C LEU A 19 56.88 -33.77 -16.43
N LYS A 20 56.10 -32.67 -16.46
CA LYS A 20 55.73 -31.87 -15.27
C LYS A 20 54.96 -32.71 -14.24
N PRO A 21 55.29 -32.77 -12.95
CA PRO A 21 54.58 -33.60 -11.96
C PRO A 21 53.07 -33.31 -11.90
N LEU A 22 52.27 -34.34 -11.60
CA LEU A 22 50.85 -34.22 -11.32
C LEU A 22 50.69 -33.60 -9.93
N THR A 23 50.04 -32.45 -9.85
CA THR A 23 49.63 -31.86 -8.59
C THR A 23 48.23 -32.36 -8.24
N ASP A 24 47.96 -32.56 -6.95
CA ASP A 24 46.64 -32.97 -6.45
C ASP A 24 45.67 -31.77 -6.42
N ASP A 25 45.80 -30.89 -7.41
CA ASP A 25 44.97 -29.73 -7.60
C ASP A 25 43.66 -30.19 -8.22
N LYS A 26 42.83 -30.85 -7.39
CA LYS A 26 41.40 -30.57 -7.48
C LYS A 26 41.28 -29.07 -7.28
N ALA A 27 41.29 -28.32 -8.38
CA ALA A 27 40.94 -26.91 -8.40
C ALA A 27 39.76 -26.74 -7.44
N PRO A 28 39.76 -25.74 -6.53
CA PRO A 28 38.66 -25.60 -5.60
C PRO A 28 37.42 -25.57 -6.48
N ALA A 29 36.58 -26.60 -6.33
CA ALA A 29 35.27 -26.62 -6.94
C ALA A 29 34.55 -25.48 -6.22
N GLY A 30 34.75 -24.26 -6.72
CA GLY A 30 34.17 -23.06 -6.16
C GLY A 30 32.71 -23.36 -5.94
N ASP A 31 32.26 -23.06 -4.72
CA ASP A 31 30.98 -23.24 -4.03
C ASP A 31 29.69 -23.21 -4.91
N LYS A 32 29.66 -23.94 -6.03
CA LYS A 32 28.54 -24.01 -6.99
C LYS A 32 27.30 -24.55 -6.31
N GLU A 33 27.48 -25.43 -5.34
CA GLU A 33 26.39 -25.95 -4.50
C GLU A 33 25.78 -24.83 -3.65
N ARG A 34 26.61 -23.98 -3.04
CA ARG A 34 26.17 -22.83 -2.22
C ARG A 34 25.51 -21.75 -3.08
N GLU A 35 26.08 -21.45 -4.26
CA GLU A 35 25.47 -20.53 -5.22
C GLU A 35 24.13 -21.07 -5.76
N ALA A 36 24.02 -22.38 -6.00
CA ALA A 36 22.77 -23.02 -6.42
C ALA A 36 21.70 -22.94 -5.31
N GLU A 37 22.08 -23.17 -4.06
CA GLU A 37 21.20 -23.06 -2.89
C GLU A 37 20.70 -21.61 -2.71
N ASP A 38 21.60 -20.63 -2.78
CA ASP A 38 21.26 -19.20 -2.68
C ASP A 38 20.31 -18.76 -3.81
N ASN A 39 20.55 -19.22 -5.03
CA ASN A 39 19.67 -18.93 -6.17
C ASN A 39 18.29 -19.57 -6.01
N TYR A 40 18.23 -20.81 -5.51
CA TYR A 40 16.98 -21.49 -5.22
C TYR A 40 16.18 -20.78 -4.11
N ALA A 41 16.85 -20.38 -3.03
CA ALA A 41 16.25 -19.62 -1.93
C ALA A 41 15.66 -18.29 -2.42
N LYS A 42 16.42 -17.52 -3.20
CA LYS A 42 15.95 -16.25 -3.80
C LYS A 42 14.74 -16.46 -4.70
N LYS A 43 14.74 -17.50 -5.54
CA LYS A 43 13.60 -17.82 -6.41
C LYS A 43 12.35 -18.13 -5.59
N ARG A 44 12.48 -18.90 -4.51
CA ARG A 44 11.38 -19.24 -3.61
C ARG A 44 10.82 -18.00 -2.90
N GLU A 45 11.69 -17.10 -2.46
CA GLU A 45 11.28 -15.83 -1.85
C GLU A 45 10.51 -14.94 -2.85
N LEU A 46 11.01 -14.83 -4.09
CA LEU A 46 10.33 -14.08 -5.16
C LEU A 46 8.97 -14.69 -5.49
N GLU A 47 8.85 -16.00 -5.61
CA GLU A 47 7.57 -16.70 -5.83
C GLU A 47 6.59 -16.47 -4.66
N ALA A 48 7.09 -16.44 -3.43
CA ALA A 48 6.28 -16.15 -2.25
C ALA A 48 5.77 -14.70 -2.27
N LYS A 49 6.64 -13.73 -2.58
CA LYS A 49 6.27 -12.31 -2.72
C LYS A 49 5.28 -12.09 -3.85
N ASP A 50 5.48 -12.73 -5.00
CA ASP A 50 4.56 -12.66 -6.14
C ASP A 50 3.19 -13.29 -5.81
N ARG A 51 3.17 -14.41 -5.08
CA ARG A 51 1.92 -15.00 -4.61
C ARG A 51 1.18 -14.08 -3.65
N GLN A 52 1.89 -13.43 -2.73
CA GLN A 52 1.31 -12.46 -1.80
C GLN A 52 0.77 -11.23 -2.53
N SER A 53 1.54 -10.67 -3.47
CA SER A 53 1.12 -9.50 -4.24
C SER A 53 -0.12 -9.82 -5.10
N LYS A 54 -0.15 -10.98 -5.77
CA LYS A 54 -1.33 -11.47 -6.51
C LYS A 54 -2.55 -11.65 -5.62
N ALA A 55 -2.40 -12.25 -4.43
CA ALA A 55 -3.49 -12.41 -3.48
C ALA A 55 -4.07 -11.05 -3.02
N VAL A 56 -3.21 -10.05 -2.81
CA VAL A 56 -3.63 -8.68 -2.49
C VAL A 56 -4.36 -8.02 -3.67
N GLN A 57 -3.82 -8.15 -4.89
CA GLN A 57 -4.46 -7.65 -6.11
C GLN A 57 -5.84 -8.27 -6.33
N ASP A 58 -5.98 -9.59 -6.17
CA ASP A 58 -7.25 -10.30 -6.28
C ASP A 58 -8.27 -9.81 -5.26
N ARG A 59 -7.83 -9.56 -4.01
CA ARG A 59 -8.70 -9.01 -2.97
C ARG A 59 -9.19 -7.60 -3.34
N ILE A 60 -8.30 -6.76 -3.87
CA ILE A 60 -8.65 -5.41 -4.33
C ILE A 60 -9.62 -5.49 -5.52
N ALA A 61 -9.37 -6.36 -6.49
CA ALA A 61 -10.25 -6.56 -7.65
C ALA A 61 -11.65 -7.01 -7.21
N LYS A 62 -11.75 -7.97 -6.28
CA LYS A 62 -13.04 -8.38 -5.70
C LYS A 62 -13.78 -7.23 -5.01
N ALA A 63 -13.08 -6.41 -4.23
CA ALA A 63 -13.67 -5.25 -3.57
C ALA A 63 -14.15 -4.18 -4.58
N LYS A 64 -13.36 -3.91 -5.62
CA LYS A 64 -13.74 -3.00 -6.71
C LYS A 64 -14.97 -3.50 -7.47
N ASN A 65 -14.99 -4.77 -7.87
CA ASN A 65 -16.13 -5.38 -8.55
C ASN A 65 -17.41 -5.31 -7.71
N LYS A 66 -17.31 -5.57 -6.40
CA LYS A 66 -18.45 -5.43 -5.48
C LYS A 66 -18.94 -3.98 -5.40
N ARG A 67 -18.02 -3.01 -5.32
CA ARG A 67 -18.35 -1.57 -5.31
C ARG A 67 -19.03 -1.15 -6.62
N GLU A 68 -18.54 -1.62 -7.76
CA GLU A 68 -19.12 -1.35 -9.08
C GLU A 68 -20.50 -2.00 -9.26
N LEU A 69 -20.67 -3.25 -8.82
CA LEU A 69 -21.98 -3.93 -8.84
C LEU A 69 -22.99 -3.16 -7.99
N ASN A 70 -22.59 -2.76 -6.78
CA ASN A 70 -23.43 -1.95 -5.91
C ASN A 70 -23.71 -0.56 -6.51
N ALA A 71 -22.76 0.03 -7.24
CA ALA A 71 -22.99 1.30 -7.93
C ALA A 71 -23.96 1.14 -9.11
N LYS A 72 -23.88 0.04 -9.87
CA LYS A 72 -24.84 -0.30 -10.93
C LYS A 72 -26.24 -0.56 -10.37
N LEU A 73 -26.33 -1.13 -9.17
CA LEU A 73 -27.60 -1.35 -8.46
C LEU A 73 -28.17 -0.06 -7.84
N LYS A 74 -27.36 1.01 -7.68
CA LYS A 74 -27.85 2.33 -7.26
C LYS A 74 -28.49 3.03 -8.46
N GLY A 75 -29.74 2.67 -8.73
CA GLY A 75 -30.58 3.26 -9.77
C GLY A 75 -32.03 2.79 -9.61
N SER A 76 -32.91 3.26 -10.48
CA SER A 76 -34.28 2.77 -10.58
C SER A 76 -34.23 1.25 -10.77
N THR A 77 -34.74 0.48 -9.81
CA THR A 77 -34.81 -0.97 -9.99
C THR A 77 -35.82 -1.29 -11.09
N LEU A 78 -35.78 -2.51 -11.65
CA LEU A 78 -36.75 -2.91 -12.68
C LEU A 78 -38.22 -2.80 -12.20
N GLY A 79 -38.45 -2.77 -10.86
CA GLY A 79 -39.75 -2.52 -10.25
C GLY A 79 -40.04 -1.05 -9.88
N ASP A 80 -39.05 -0.14 -9.97
CA ASP A 80 -39.23 1.31 -9.84
C ASP A 80 -39.48 1.99 -11.20
N ALA A 81 -39.48 1.22 -12.30
CA ALA A 81 -40.09 1.67 -13.54
C ALA A 81 -41.59 1.82 -13.28
N GLU A 82 -41.98 2.95 -12.67
CA GLU A 82 -43.38 3.30 -12.46
C GLU A 82 -44.07 3.30 -13.82
N ASP A 83 -45.01 2.38 -13.95
CA ASP A 83 -45.95 2.18 -15.05
C ASP A 83 -46.97 3.36 -15.13
N ASP A 84 -46.50 4.60 -14.96
CA ASP A 84 -47.34 5.81 -14.83
C ASP A 84 -46.99 6.82 -15.93
N VAL A 85 -47.21 6.39 -17.18
CA VAL A 85 -46.98 7.19 -18.39
C VAL A 85 -48.11 8.21 -18.67
N ASP A 86 -49.26 8.20 -17.99
CA ASP A 86 -50.46 8.85 -18.56
C ASP A 86 -51.08 10.08 -17.84
N ASP A 87 -50.38 10.84 -16.99
CA ASP A 87 -51.00 12.07 -16.44
C ASP A 87 -50.04 13.28 -16.23
N THR A 88 -50.22 14.33 -17.03
CA THR A 88 -49.42 15.57 -17.00
C THR A 88 -49.55 16.33 -15.68
N LEU A 89 -50.71 16.27 -15.02
CA LEU A 89 -50.93 16.94 -13.73
C LEU A 89 -50.15 16.26 -12.59
N LYS A 90 -50.04 14.93 -12.63
CA LYS A 90 -49.21 14.17 -11.68
C LYS A 90 -47.72 14.45 -11.90
N TRP A 91 -47.28 14.59 -13.15
CA TRP A 91 -45.90 14.97 -13.48
C TRP A 91 -45.55 16.36 -12.93
N ILE A 92 -46.41 17.37 -13.12
CA ILE A 92 -46.19 18.73 -12.59
C ILE A 92 -46.12 18.71 -11.06
N LYS A 93 -47.03 18.00 -10.38
CA LYS A 93 -47.01 17.86 -8.91
C LYS A 93 -45.75 17.14 -8.42
N ARG A 94 -45.31 16.08 -9.09
CA ARG A 94 -44.06 15.36 -8.78
C ARG A 94 -42.82 16.23 -9.02
N SER A 95 -42.79 16.98 -10.13
CA SER A 95 -41.71 17.91 -10.46
C SER A 95 -41.56 18.99 -9.38
N LYS A 96 -42.66 19.64 -8.99
CA LYS A 96 -42.66 20.64 -7.91
C LYS A 96 -42.25 20.06 -6.55
N LYS A 97 -42.66 18.82 -6.24
CA LYS A 97 -42.24 18.11 -5.01
C LYS A 97 -40.74 17.78 -5.04
N LYS A 98 -40.23 17.33 -6.18
CA LYS A 98 -38.81 17.01 -6.39
C LYS A 98 -37.95 18.27 -6.33
N GLU A 99 -38.40 19.38 -6.92
CA GLU A 99 -37.76 20.68 -6.85
C GLU A 99 -37.68 21.18 -5.40
N LYS A 100 -38.78 21.12 -4.64
CA LYS A 100 -38.80 21.49 -3.22
C LYS A 100 -37.89 20.60 -2.38
N ALA A 101 -37.87 19.29 -2.64
CA ALA A 101 -37.00 18.36 -1.93
C ALA A 101 -35.51 18.57 -2.26
N LEU A 102 -35.19 18.83 -3.53
CA LEU A 102 -33.84 19.14 -3.99
C LEU A 102 -33.36 20.48 -3.42
N ALA A 103 -34.23 21.49 -3.37
CA ALA A 103 -33.96 22.78 -2.76
C ALA A 103 -33.70 22.63 -1.25
N LYS A 104 -34.55 21.87 -0.54
CA LYS A 104 -34.35 21.57 0.89
C LYS A 104 -33.03 20.83 1.14
N LYS A 105 -32.71 19.83 0.33
CA LYS A 105 -31.45 19.09 0.45
C LYS A 105 -30.23 19.98 0.17
N ARG A 106 -30.31 20.83 -0.86
CA ARG A 106 -29.24 21.78 -1.20
C ARG A 106 -29.06 22.83 -0.10
N GLN A 107 -30.16 23.27 0.50
CA GLN A 107 -30.14 24.16 1.66
C GLN A 107 -29.51 23.47 2.88
N GLU A 108 -29.91 22.24 3.21
CA GLU A 108 -29.32 21.46 4.31
C GLU A 108 -27.82 21.19 4.08
N GLU A 109 -27.41 20.92 2.84
CA GLU A 109 -26.00 20.74 2.49
C GLU A 109 -25.21 22.04 2.61
N LEU A 110 -25.78 23.17 2.19
CA LEU A 110 -25.19 24.50 2.39
C LEU A 110 -25.11 24.84 3.87
N GLU A 111 -26.17 24.62 4.65
CA GLU A 111 -26.19 24.83 6.10
C GLU A 111 -25.19 23.92 6.82
N HIS A 112 -25.01 22.68 6.37
CA HIS A 112 -23.99 21.78 6.92
C HIS A 112 -22.58 22.23 6.54
N MET A 113 -22.33 22.62 5.29
CA MET A 113 -21.05 23.18 4.85
C MET A 113 -20.73 24.47 5.58
N ASP A 114 -21.72 25.34 5.76
CA ASP A 114 -21.63 26.60 6.48
C ASP A 114 -21.43 26.36 7.96
N LYS A 115 -22.07 25.37 8.58
CA LYS A 115 -21.80 24.96 9.96
C LYS A 115 -20.37 24.42 10.15
N VAL A 116 -19.86 23.66 9.18
CA VAL A 116 -18.47 23.16 9.20
C VAL A 116 -17.47 24.29 8.91
N PHE A 117 -17.83 25.26 8.07
CA PHE A 117 -16.94 26.36 7.66
C PHE A 117 -16.96 27.56 8.61
N GLN A 118 -18.13 27.90 9.18
CA GLN A 118 -18.29 28.88 10.26
C GLN A 118 -17.81 28.35 11.61
N GLY A 119 -17.41 27.07 11.65
CA GLY A 119 -16.75 26.45 12.79
C GLY A 119 -17.73 26.18 13.93
N ASP A 120 -17.83 24.92 14.33
CA ASP A 120 -17.68 24.72 15.76
C ASP A 120 -16.31 25.34 16.08
N ASP A 121 -16.31 26.45 16.84
CA ASP A 121 -15.11 27.23 17.14
C ASP A 121 -13.98 26.26 17.47
N TYR A 122 -12.85 26.33 16.76
CA TYR A 122 -11.69 25.48 17.05
C TYR A 122 -11.27 25.78 18.49
N THR A 123 -11.59 24.87 19.41
CA THR A 123 -11.47 25.10 20.85
C THR A 123 -10.21 24.42 21.39
N GLU A 124 -9.87 24.70 22.64
CA GLU A 124 -8.78 24.04 23.35
C GLU A 124 -8.86 22.50 23.31
N LYS A 125 -10.07 21.94 23.16
CA LYS A 125 -10.29 20.50 23.02
C LYS A 125 -9.76 19.94 21.70
N ASP A 126 -9.78 20.73 20.64
CA ASP A 126 -9.31 20.34 19.31
C ASP A 126 -7.78 20.48 19.17
N LEU A 127 -7.15 21.11 20.16
CA LEU A 127 -5.69 21.21 20.34
C LEU A 127 -5.12 20.07 21.20
N GLU A 128 -5.97 19.26 21.84
CA GLU A 128 -5.52 18.17 22.70
C GLU A 128 -4.74 17.13 21.88
N GLY A 129 -3.49 16.86 22.28
CA GLY A 129 -2.60 15.91 21.60
C GLY A 129 -1.68 16.52 20.54
N LEU A 130 -1.84 17.79 20.18
CA LEU A 130 -0.90 18.46 19.27
C LEU A 130 0.42 18.77 19.99
N LYS A 131 1.54 18.24 19.49
CA LYS A 131 2.88 18.45 20.08
C LYS A 131 3.54 19.69 19.51
N VAL A 132 3.92 20.61 20.39
CA VAL A 132 4.72 21.79 20.04
C VAL A 132 6.20 21.44 20.12
N SER A 133 6.96 21.66 19.04
CA SER A 133 8.38 21.26 18.98
C SER A 133 9.36 22.34 19.48
N HIS A 134 8.87 23.52 19.85
CA HIS A 134 9.68 24.61 20.40
C HIS A 134 9.71 24.53 21.92
N ASP A 135 10.82 24.97 22.51
CA ASP A 135 11.00 25.04 23.96
C ASP A 135 10.12 26.13 24.58
N PHE A 136 9.54 25.84 25.75
CA PHE A 136 8.71 26.78 26.50
C PHE A 136 9.54 27.86 27.20
N GLU A 137 10.86 27.67 27.36
CA GLU A 137 11.76 28.63 28.01
C GLU A 137 11.85 29.98 27.27
N GLY A 138 11.49 30.02 25.97
CA GLY A 138 11.40 31.25 25.18
C GLY A 138 9.98 31.83 25.04
N MET A 139 8.99 31.27 25.74
CA MET A 139 7.61 31.74 25.77
C MET A 139 7.35 32.47 27.09
N ASP A 140 7.64 33.77 27.13
CA ASP A 140 7.37 34.59 28.30
C ASP A 140 5.86 34.68 28.59
N GLU A 141 5.49 34.56 29.87
CA GLU A 141 4.10 34.63 30.33
C GLU A 141 3.50 36.01 29.99
N GLY A 142 2.54 36.03 29.05
CA GLY A 142 1.87 37.24 28.58
C GLY A 142 2.11 37.58 27.10
N GLU A 143 3.00 36.88 26.40
CA GLU A 143 3.21 37.08 24.96
C GLU A 143 2.43 36.04 24.12
N ALA A 144 1.40 36.49 23.39
CA ALA A 144 0.67 35.63 22.47
C ALA A 144 1.49 35.39 21.18
N ARG A 145 1.77 34.13 20.87
CA ARG A 145 2.50 33.74 19.64
C ARG A 145 1.63 32.88 18.73
N ILE A 146 1.76 33.10 17.42
CA ILE A 146 1.07 32.33 16.39
C ILE A 146 1.87 31.05 16.12
N LEU A 147 1.27 29.89 16.37
CA LEU A 147 1.85 28.60 16.04
C LEU A 147 1.49 28.21 14.60
N THR A 148 2.46 27.68 13.87
CA THR A 148 2.27 27.14 12.52
C THR A 148 2.52 25.63 12.49
N LEU A 149 1.83 24.92 11.60
CA LEU A 149 2.05 23.49 11.41
C LEU A 149 3.45 23.24 10.82
N LYS A 150 4.17 22.29 11.40
CA LYS A 150 5.45 21.82 10.87
C LYS A 150 5.21 20.95 9.64
N ASP A 151 6.01 21.13 8.60
CA ASP A 151 6.01 20.26 7.44
C ASP A 151 6.25 18.79 7.83
N SER A 152 5.36 17.90 7.38
CA SER A 152 5.46 16.45 7.60
C SER A 152 5.12 15.68 6.32
N ARG A 153 5.74 14.51 6.16
CA ARG A 153 5.43 13.61 5.05
C ARG A 153 4.19 12.80 5.40
N ILE A 154 3.14 12.95 4.59
CA ILE A 154 1.83 12.32 4.81
C ILE A 154 1.92 10.78 4.94
N LEU A 155 2.90 10.16 4.26
CA LEU A 155 3.08 8.71 4.26
C LEU A 155 3.81 8.17 5.50
N ASP A 156 4.53 9.03 6.22
CA ASP A 156 5.40 8.59 7.33
C ASP A 156 4.62 8.55 8.66
N ASN A 157 3.35 8.99 8.68
CA ASN A 157 2.44 8.94 9.82
C ASN A 157 3.06 9.47 11.14
N GLU A 158 3.98 10.43 11.06
CA GLU A 158 4.71 10.97 12.23
C GLU A 158 3.83 11.86 13.14
N GLY A 159 2.64 12.25 12.69
CA GLY A 159 1.71 13.12 13.44
C GLY A 159 0.55 12.40 14.15
N GLY A 160 0.51 11.06 14.13
CA GLY A 160 -0.57 10.28 14.74
C GLY A 160 -0.16 9.66 16.08
N GLY A 161 -0.13 10.45 17.14
CA GLY A 161 0.08 9.96 18.51
C GLY A 161 0.21 11.05 19.55
#